data_AF-A0A0L1IJQ5-F1
#
_entry.id   AF-A0A0L1IJQ5-F1
#
_cell.length_a   1.000
_cell.length_b   1.000
_cell.length_c   1.000
_cell.angle_alpha   90.00
_cell.angle_beta   90.00
_cell.angle_gamma   90.00
#
_symmetry.space_group_name_H-M   'P 1'
#
loop_
_entity.id
_entity.type
_entity.pdbx_description
1 polymer ?
#
loop_
_entity_poly.entity_id
_entity_poly.type
_entity_poly.pdbx_seq_one_letter_code
_entity_poly.pdbx_strand_id
1 'polypeptide(L)'
;WAPVQCSDIEVLHIPPPGGQNCSGYLEAFAKMTKSTLLNPEANSDCQVCTMSTTDQFLAGVHIKASELWRNVGILFVYIVFNTAAAVFLYWLIRVPKKRALKKAKKE
;
A
#
# COMPACT_ATOMS: atom_id res chain seq x y z
N TRP A 1 -3.90 -7.60 -9.55
CA TRP A 1 -3.59 -8.03 -8.17
C TRP A 1 -3.33 -9.51 -8.21
N ALA A 2 -2.30 -9.97 -7.48
CA ALA A 2 -1.90 -11.37 -7.49
C ALA A 2 -2.61 -12.14 -6.38
N PRO A 3 -2.99 -13.42 -6.62
CA PRO A 3 -3.46 -14.28 -5.55
C PRO A 3 -2.34 -14.49 -4.52
N VAL A 4 -2.70 -14.46 -3.24
CA VAL A 4 -1.78 -14.84 -2.15
C VAL A 4 -1.86 -16.34 -1.97
N GLN A 5 -0.71 -16.99 -1.86
CA GLN A 5 -0.60 -18.39 -1.48
C GLN A 5 -0.05 -18.42 -0.05
N CYS A 6 -0.83 -18.96 0.89
CA CYS A 6 -0.37 -19.11 2.27
C CYS A 6 0.75 -20.16 2.34
N SER A 7 1.72 -19.90 3.21
CA SER A 7 2.68 -20.91 3.65
C SER A 7 2.06 -21.82 4.72
N ASP A 8 2.65 -23.00 4.96
CA ASP A 8 2.11 -23.98 5.92
C ASP A 8 1.92 -23.43 7.34
N ILE A 9 2.72 -22.42 7.74
CA ILE A 9 2.62 -21.76 9.05
C ILE A 9 1.49 -20.73 9.15
N GLU A 10 0.97 -20.27 8.00
CA GLU A 10 -0.12 -19.29 7.90
C GLU A 10 -1.49 -19.97 7.70
N VAL A 11 -1.49 -21.28 7.47
CA VAL A 11 -2.71 -22.07 7.36
C VAL A 11 -3.28 -22.30 8.74
N LEU A 12 -4.52 -21.86 8.92
CA LEU A 12 -5.27 -22.09 10.15
C LEU A 12 -6.04 -23.41 10.04
N HIS A 13 -5.85 -24.28 11.03
CA HIS A 13 -6.50 -25.58 11.13
C HIS A 13 -7.69 -25.50 12.10
N ILE A 14 -8.90 -25.70 11.59
CA ILE A 14 -10.14 -25.59 12.35
C ILE A 14 -10.99 -26.86 12.15
N PRO A 15 -11.29 -27.65 13.19
CA PRO A 15 -12.18 -28.80 13.05
C PRO A 15 -13.64 -28.34 12.89
N PRO A 16 -14.39 -28.85 11.90
CA PRO A 16 -15.81 -28.55 11.76
C PRO A 16 -16.62 -29.34 12.81
N PRO A 17 -17.78 -28.83 13.25
CA PRO A 17 -18.69 -29.58 14.10
C PRO A 17 -19.23 -30.83 13.36
N GLY A 18 -19.52 -31.88 14.12
CA GLY A 18 -19.95 -33.18 13.58
C GLY A 18 -21.16 -33.06 12.65
N GLY A 19 -21.06 -33.65 11.46
CA GLY A 19 -22.12 -33.65 10.44
C GLY A 19 -22.06 -32.49 9.44
N GLN A 20 -21.06 -31.62 9.50
CA GLN A 20 -20.80 -30.58 8.50
C GLN A 20 -19.42 -30.76 7.86
N ASN A 21 -19.31 -30.36 6.60
CA ASN A 21 -18.03 -30.21 5.90
C ASN A 21 -17.46 -28.80 6.10
N CYS A 22 -16.20 -28.60 5.71
CA CYS A 22 -15.50 -27.33 5.87
C CYS A 22 -16.19 -26.16 5.17
N SER A 23 -16.73 -26.37 3.96
CA SER A 23 -17.52 -25.34 3.28
C SER A 23 -18.79 -24.99 4.05
N GLY A 24 -19.56 -25.98 4.51
CA GLY A 24 -20.79 -25.77 5.28
C GLY A 24 -20.60 -24.97 6.56
N TYR A 25 -19.45 -25.12 7.23
CA TYR A 25 -19.15 -24.41 8.46
C TYR A 25 -18.44 -23.05 8.22
N LEU A 26 -17.44 -23.00 7.33
CA LEU A 26 -16.52 -21.86 7.23
C LEU A 26 -16.71 -21.00 5.98
N GLU A 27 -17.56 -21.36 5.01
CA GLU A 27 -17.70 -20.57 3.78
C GLU A 27 -18.24 -19.15 4.06
N ALA A 28 -19.19 -19.01 4.99
CA ALA A 28 -19.72 -17.70 5.39
C ALA A 28 -18.64 -16.84 6.07
N PHE A 29 -17.83 -17.46 6.93
CA PHE A 29 -16.68 -16.82 7.57
C PHE A 29 -15.63 -16.41 6.53
N ALA A 30 -15.36 -17.28 5.56
CA ALA A 30 -14.40 -17.03 4.49
C ALA A 30 -14.81 -15.85 3.60
N LYS A 31 -16.09 -15.75 3.26
CA LYS A 31 -16.63 -14.59 2.51
C LYS A 31 -16.54 -13.29 3.30
N MET A 32 -16.84 -13.33 4.60
CA MET A 32 -16.81 -12.14 5.46
C MET A 32 -15.39 -11.61 5.68
N THR A 33 -14.46 -12.52 5.97
CA THR A 33 -13.05 -12.19 6.23
C THR A 33 -12.21 -12.09 4.97
N LYS A 34 -12.79 -12.45 3.82
CA LYS A 34 -12.12 -12.63 2.52
C LYS A 34 -10.93 -13.62 2.60
N SER A 35 -11.03 -14.61 3.46
CA SER A 35 -10.08 -15.72 3.54
C SER A 35 -10.40 -16.79 2.48
N THR A 36 -9.42 -17.64 2.18
CA THR A 36 -9.54 -18.72 1.20
C THR A 36 -9.54 -20.07 1.93
N LEU A 37 -10.55 -20.90 1.66
CA LEU A 37 -10.53 -22.31 2.08
C LEU A 37 -9.67 -23.12 1.11
N LEU A 38 -8.76 -23.93 1.66
CA LEU A 38 -7.88 -24.80 0.88
C LEU A 38 -8.51 -26.19 0.65
N ASN A 39 -9.34 -26.67 1.58
CA ASN A 39 -9.95 -28.01 1.54
C ASN A 39 -11.47 -28.01 1.84
N PRO A 40 -12.29 -27.40 0.97
CA PRO A 40 -13.73 -27.20 1.22
C PRO A 40 -14.54 -28.49 1.43
N GLU A 41 -14.11 -29.62 0.89
CA GLU A 41 -14.83 -30.90 0.98
C GLU A 41 -14.42 -31.75 2.20
N ALA A 42 -13.42 -31.31 2.98
CA ALA A 42 -12.98 -32.06 4.15
C ALA A 42 -14.06 -32.06 5.26
N ASN A 43 -14.21 -33.19 5.94
CA ASN A 43 -15.10 -33.35 7.10
C ASN A 43 -14.34 -33.29 8.44
N SER A 44 -13.03 -33.06 8.37
CA SER A 44 -12.09 -32.99 9.47
C SER A 44 -10.95 -32.08 9.07
N ASP A 45 -10.43 -31.29 10.00
CA ASP A 45 -9.24 -30.44 9.80
C ASP A 45 -9.37 -29.44 8.63
N CYS A 46 -10.22 -28.42 8.78
CA CYS A 46 -10.38 -27.38 7.77
C CYS A 46 -9.18 -26.44 7.74
N GLN A 47 -8.64 -26.23 6.55
CA GLN A 47 -7.49 -25.39 6.28
C GLN A 47 -7.97 -24.08 5.68
N VAL A 48 -7.74 -22.99 6.41
CA VAL A 48 -8.11 -21.63 6.01
C VAL A 48 -6.88 -20.76 5.90
N CYS A 49 -6.71 -20.15 4.74
CA CYS A 49 -5.73 -19.11 4.48
C CYS A 49 -6.39 -17.75 4.73
N THR A 50 -5.95 -17.04 5.78
CA THR A 50 -6.63 -15.81 6.26
C THR A 50 -6.60 -14.65 5.26
N MET A 51 -5.73 -14.70 4.25
CA MET A 51 -5.61 -13.67 3.22
C MET A 51 -5.71 -14.28 1.83
N SER A 52 -6.59 -13.76 0.99
CA SER A 52 -6.73 -14.24 -0.40
C SER A 52 -6.02 -13.35 -1.41
N THR A 53 -5.82 -12.07 -1.10
CA THR A 53 -5.26 -11.09 -2.03
C THR A 53 -4.28 -10.14 -1.37
N THR A 54 -3.28 -9.69 -2.13
CA THR A 54 -2.31 -8.68 -1.65
C THR A 54 -2.99 -7.38 -1.25
N ASP A 55 -4.14 -7.04 -1.88
CA ASP A 55 -4.90 -5.85 -1.53
C ASP A 55 -5.46 -5.88 -0.10
N GLN A 56 -5.74 -7.06 0.46
CA GLN A 56 -6.16 -7.18 1.87
C GLN A 56 -5.04 -6.83 2.83
N PHE A 57 -3.82 -7.30 2.52
CA PHE A 57 -2.63 -6.94 3.28
C PHE A 57 -2.36 -5.43 3.19
N LEU A 58 -2.36 -4.89 1.96
CA LEU A 58 -2.12 -3.47 1.71
C LEU A 58 -3.18 -2.58 2.38
N ALA A 59 -4.44 -3.00 2.38
CA ALA A 59 -5.50 -2.30 3.09
C ALA A 59 -5.27 -2.26 4.61
N GLY A 60 -4.75 -3.33 5.21
CA GLY A 60 -4.39 -3.38 6.63
C GLY A 60 -3.30 -2.38 7.03
N VAL A 61 -2.37 -2.07 6.12
CA VAL A 61 -1.32 -1.05 6.31
C VAL A 61 -1.70 0.33 5.73
N HIS A 62 -3.00 0.58 5.51
CA HIS A 62 -3.54 1.84 4.97
C HIS A 62 -3.03 2.22 3.57
N ILE A 63 -2.45 1.29 2.81
CA ILE A 63 -2.02 1.49 1.44
C ILE A 63 -3.19 1.12 0.53
N LYS A 64 -3.95 2.12 0.10
CA LYS A 64 -5.06 1.94 -0.85
C LYS A 64 -4.59 2.22 -2.26
N ALA A 65 -4.89 1.31 -3.18
CA ALA A 65 -4.59 1.48 -4.61
C ALA A 65 -5.24 2.75 -5.22
N SER A 66 -6.36 3.21 -4.67
CA SER A 66 -7.01 4.46 -5.10
C SER A 66 -6.15 5.70 -4.87
N GLU A 67 -5.23 5.65 -3.90
CA GLU A 67 -4.42 6.80 -3.46
C GLU A 67 -3.05 6.84 -4.11
N LEU A 68 -2.73 5.81 -4.89
CA LEU A 68 -1.41 5.60 -5.47
C LEU A 68 -1.02 6.77 -6.38
N TRP A 69 -1.93 7.19 -7.27
CA TRP A 69 -1.69 8.31 -8.17
C TRP A 69 -1.61 9.66 -7.47
N ARG A 70 -2.41 9.88 -6.43
CA ARG A 70 -2.32 11.11 -5.61
C ARG A 70 -0.98 11.18 -4.90
N ASN A 71 -0.57 10.10 -4.25
CA ASN A 71 0.67 10.05 -3.48
C ASN A 71 1.90 10.22 -4.40
N VAL A 72 1.90 9.58 -5.57
CA VAL A 72 2.92 9.79 -6.61
C VAL A 72 2.92 11.23 -7.08
N GLY A 73 1.76 11.82 -7.34
CA GLY A 73 1.64 13.23 -7.72
C GLY A 73 2.23 14.20 -6.68
N ILE A 74 1.93 13.99 -5.40
CA ILE A 74 2.47 14.82 -4.30
C ILE A 74 4.00 14.73 -4.25
N LEU A 75 4.58 13.53 -4.45
CA LEU A 75 6.02 13.35 -4.51
C LEU A 75 6.65 14.16 -5.65
N PHE A 76 6.07 14.14 -6.84
CA PHE A 76 6.55 14.94 -7.97
C PHE A 76 6.44 16.44 -7.73
N VAL A 77 5.32 16.90 -7.17
CA VAL A 77 5.14 18.33 -6.80
C VAL A 77 6.21 18.77 -5.81
N TYR A 78 6.53 17.95 -4.80
CA TYR A 78 7.61 18.23 -3.86
C TYR A 78 8.97 18.35 -4.55
N ILE A 79 9.31 17.44 -5.46
CA ILE A 79 10.58 17.48 -6.22
C ILE A 79 10.68 18.76 -7.07
N VAL A 80 9.62 19.08 -7.82
CA VAL A 80 9.60 20.27 -8.69
C VAL A 80 9.70 21.55 -7.86
N PHE A 81 8.95 21.65 -6.76
CA PHE A 81 9.02 22.78 -5.85
C PHE A 81 10.42 22.98 -5.28
N ASN A 82 11.05 21.92 -4.77
CA ASN A 82 12.40 22.01 -4.21
C ASN A 82 13.44 22.37 -5.27
N THR A 83 13.33 21.83 -6.48
CA THR A 83 14.23 22.16 -7.59
C THR A 83 14.10 23.64 -7.97
N ALA A 84 12.86 24.14 -8.11
CA ALA A 84 12.59 25.54 -8.41
C ALA A 84 13.08 26.46 -7.29
N ALA A 85 12.84 26.10 -6.02
CA ALA A 85 13.31 26.85 -4.87
C ALA A 85 14.84 26.89 -4.80
N ALA A 86 15.54 25.78 -5.06
CA ALA A 86 16.99 25.74 -5.08
C ALA A 86 17.59 26.65 -6.16
N VAL A 87 17.03 26.63 -7.38
CA VAL A 87 17.45 27.52 -8.48
C VAL A 87 17.15 28.98 -8.15
N PHE A 88 15.96 29.26 -7.59
CA PHE A 88 15.54 30.61 -7.21
C PHE A 88 16.45 31.20 -6.12
N LEU A 89 16.75 30.43 -5.07
CA LEU A 89 17.65 30.83 -4.00
C LEU A 89 19.09 31.01 -4.51
N TYR A 90 19.58 30.11 -5.36
CA TYR A 90 20.88 30.27 -6.02
C TYR A 90 20.96 31.59 -6.80
N TRP A 91 19.92 31.89 -7.59
CA TRP A 91 19.84 33.14 -8.35
C TRP A 91 19.85 34.38 -7.43
N LEU A 92 19.04 34.38 -6.37
CA LEU A 92 19.00 35.46 -5.38
C LEU A 92 20.33 35.71 -4.68
N ILE A 93 21.11 34.67 -4.37
CA ILE A 93 22.37 34.82 -3.64
C ILE A 93 23.52 35.25 -4.56
N ARG A 94 23.55 34.74 -5.81
CA ARG A 94 24.70 34.93 -6.72
C ARG A 94 24.54 36.07 -7.72
N VAL A 95 23.33 36.32 -8.24
CA VAL A 95 23.12 37.25 -9.37
C VAL A 95 22.99 38.73 -8.97
N PRO A 96 22.23 39.12 -7.92
CA PRO A 96 22.02 40.54 -7.65
C PRO A 96 23.28 41.29 -7.18
N LYS A 97 24.38 40.62 -6.82
CA LYS A 97 25.67 41.27 -6.53
C LYS A 97 26.16 42.17 -7.68
N LYS A 98 25.91 41.80 -8.95
CA LYS A 98 26.28 42.66 -10.10
C LYS A 98 25.34 43.86 -10.29
N ARG A 99 24.09 43.78 -9.81
CA ARG A 99 23.10 44.87 -9.89
C ARG A 99 23.28 45.89 -8.76
N ALA A 100 23.58 45.43 -7.54
CA ALA A 100 23.86 46.29 -6.40
C ALA A 100 25.15 47.13 -6.61
N LEU A 101 26.23 46.52 -7.10
CA LEU A 101 27.48 47.24 -7.42
C LEU A 101 27.33 48.21 -8.62
N LYS A 102 26.51 47.88 -9.63
CA LYS A 102 26.21 48.81 -10.73
C LYS A 102 25.34 49.99 -10.27
N LYS A 103 24.44 49.79 -9.31
CA LYS A 103 23.62 50.87 -8.75
C LYS A 103 24.49 51.81 -7.89
N ALA A 104 25.36 51.25 -7.05
CA ALA A 104 26.29 52.01 -6.19
C ALA A 104 27.41 52.76 -6.95
N LYS A 105 27.67 52.44 -8.23
CA LYS A 105 28.64 53.15 -9.08
C LYS A 105 27.99 54.25 -9.95
N LYS A 106 26.65 54.32 -9.97
CA LYS A 106 25.89 55.23 -10.84
C LYS A 106 25.25 56.40 -10.06
N GLU A 107 25.28 56.35 -8.72
CA GLU A 107 25.15 57.49 -7.81
C GLU A 107 26.55 58.03 -7.48
#